data_AF-A0A2W2AKS0-F1
#
_entry.id   AF-A0A2W2AKS0-F1
#
_cell.length_a   1.000
_cell.length_b   1.000
_cell.length_c   1.000
_cell.angle_alpha   90.00
_cell.angle_beta   90.00
_cell.angle_gamma   90.00
#
_symmetry.space_group_name_H-M   'P 1'
#
loop_
_entity.id
_entity.type
_entity.pdbx_description
1 polymer ?
#
loop_
_entity_poly.entity_id
_entity_poly.type
_entity_poly.pdbx_seq_one_letter_code
_entity_poly.pdbx_strand_id
1 'polypeptide(L)'
;MFQPKTLIYFFDFFFKNGNTAKPKYFLVLGQIDNRTVIASLPTRTNQAPNFVSGHGCIDIEERCINCYAFAAKRSICDNGFAFDLPTYIYGSQVEDYEISILEDTYRIEGIDYEIYGTMKDDEFCAIIDCIQNSSATKRKIKKMLMSSKNGEA
;
A
#
# COMPACT_ATOMS: atom_id res chain seq x y z
N MET A 1 3.46 -6.97 13.27
CA MET A 1 2.43 -6.83 12.20
C MET A 1 2.96 -6.31 10.86
N PHE A 2 4.02 -5.49 10.82
CA PHE A 2 4.49 -4.82 9.61
C PHE A 2 5.42 -5.63 8.70
N GLN A 3 5.05 -6.88 8.41
CA GLN A 3 5.80 -7.72 7.47
C GLN A 3 5.40 -7.39 6.02
N PRO A 4 6.32 -7.40 5.04
CA PRO A 4 5.99 -7.24 3.63
C PRO A 4 4.86 -8.17 3.19
N LYS A 5 4.06 -7.75 2.21
CA LYS A 5 2.86 -8.45 1.70
C LYS A 5 1.65 -8.43 2.63
N THR A 6 1.78 -7.99 3.88
CA THR A 6 0.65 -7.90 4.82
C THR A 6 -0.30 -6.77 4.42
N LEU A 7 -1.58 -7.10 4.25
CA LEU A 7 -2.67 -6.13 4.14
C LEU A 7 -3.32 -5.93 5.51
N ILE A 8 -3.27 -4.70 6.01
CA ILE A 8 -3.78 -4.29 7.33
C ILE A 8 -4.90 -3.29 7.13
N TYR A 9 -5.97 -3.40 7.91
CA TYR A 9 -7.00 -2.38 7.99
C TYR A 9 -6.97 -1.73 9.37
N PHE A 10 -6.72 -0.43 9.40
CA PHE A 10 -6.80 0.37 10.62
C PHE A 10 -8.21 0.94 10.74
N PHE A 11 -8.83 0.83 11.91
CA PHE A 11 -10.18 1.38 12.13
C PHE A 11 -10.16 2.90 12.22
N ASP A 12 -9.12 3.49 12.83
CA ASP A 12 -8.91 4.94 12.89
C ASP A 12 -7.44 5.30 12.66
N PHE A 13 -7.06 5.55 11.41
CA PHE A 13 -5.67 5.88 11.09
C PHE A 13 -5.36 7.37 11.23
N PHE A 14 -4.39 7.71 12.09
CA PHE A 14 -3.86 9.07 12.28
C PHE A 14 -2.78 9.42 11.23
N PHE A 15 -3.07 10.39 10.36
CA PHE A 15 -2.15 10.82 9.32
C PHE A 15 -1.08 11.78 9.86
N LYS A 16 0.15 11.69 9.32
CA LYS A 16 1.25 12.59 9.68
C LYS A 16 0.97 14.07 9.46
N ASN A 17 0.07 14.39 8.53
CA ASN A 17 -0.30 15.76 8.20
C ASN A 17 -1.40 16.33 9.13
N GLY A 18 -1.81 15.60 10.16
CA GLY A 18 -2.83 16.04 11.12
C GLY A 18 -4.26 15.98 10.59
N ASN A 19 -4.49 15.38 9.43
CA ASN A 19 -5.84 15.12 8.94
C ASN A 19 -6.63 14.24 9.91
N THR A 20 -7.95 14.43 9.95
CA THR A 20 -8.87 13.64 10.77
C THR A 20 -8.64 12.15 10.58
N ALA A 21 -8.58 11.43 11.70
CA ALA A 21 -8.45 9.98 11.72
C ALA A 21 -9.62 9.36 10.96
N LYS A 22 -9.33 8.31 10.19
CA LYS A 22 -10.36 7.56 9.47
C LYS A 22 -9.91 6.15 9.15
N PRO A 23 -10.85 5.23 8.92
CA PRO A 23 -10.50 3.86 8.57
C PRO A 23 -9.71 3.80 7.27
N LYS A 24 -8.66 2.97 7.24
CA LYS A 24 -7.80 2.87 6.06
C LYS A 24 -7.11 1.52 5.91
N TYR A 25 -7.06 1.04 4.66
CA TYR A 25 -6.26 -0.11 4.26
C TYR A 25 -4.81 0.30 4.00
N PHE A 26 -3.89 -0.50 4.50
CA PHE A 26 -2.45 -0.29 4.48
C PHE A 26 -1.80 -1.59 3.96
N LEU A 27 -1.09 -1.50 2.83
CA LEU A 27 -0.29 -2.62 2.33
C LEU A 27 1.18 -2.37 2.63
N VAL A 28 1.80 -3.29 3.37
CA VAL A 28 3.22 -3.22 3.69
C VAL A 28 4.05 -3.63 2.47
N LEU A 29 4.81 -2.68 1.92
CA LEU A 29 5.63 -2.86 0.72
C LEU A 29 7.08 -3.24 1.03
N GLY A 30 7.57 -2.93 2.22
CA GLY A 30 8.95 -3.23 2.59
C GLY A 30 9.29 -2.77 4.00
N GLN A 31 10.39 -3.25 4.52
CA GLN A 31 10.92 -2.88 5.82
C GLN A 31 12.43 -2.68 5.72
N ILE A 32 12.93 -1.62 6.36
CA ILE A 32 14.35 -1.34 6.56
C ILE A 32 14.53 -0.76 7.94
N ASP A 33 15.41 -1.36 8.73
CA ASP A 33 15.66 -0.99 10.13
C ASP A 33 14.33 -0.92 10.92
N ASN A 34 14.12 0.17 11.67
CA ASN A 34 12.89 0.45 12.42
C ASN A 34 11.81 1.17 11.56
N ARG A 35 11.84 1.04 10.23
CA ARG A 35 10.90 1.72 9.34
C ARG A 35 10.22 0.76 8.38
N THR A 36 8.94 1.02 8.13
CA THR A 36 8.13 0.27 7.17
C THR A 36 7.64 1.19 6.06
N VAL A 37 7.70 0.72 4.82
CA VAL A 37 7.16 1.40 3.65
C VAL A 37 5.74 0.87 3.42
N ILE A 38 4.76 1.76 3.40
CA ILE A 38 3.36 1.40 3.29
C ILE A 38 2.67 2.18 2.17
N ALA A 39 1.85 1.47 1.40
CA ALA A 39 0.85 2.07 0.54
C ALA A 39 -0.47 2.26 1.31
N SER A 40 -0.96 3.49 1.37
CA SER A 40 -2.29 3.78 1.92
C SER A 40 -3.34 3.65 0.81
N LEU A 41 -4.37 2.81 0.99
CA LEU A 41 -5.41 2.57 0.00
C LEU A 41 -6.73 3.23 0.40
N PRO A 42 -7.49 3.79 -0.55
CA PRO A 42 -8.81 4.37 -0.26
C PRO A 42 -9.80 3.28 0.16
N THR A 43 -10.72 3.62 1.06
CA THR A 43 -11.77 2.70 1.55
C THR A 43 -13.11 2.85 0.83
N ARG A 44 -13.39 4.01 0.19
CA ARG A 44 -14.68 4.29 -0.47
C ARG A 44 -14.58 5.20 -1.69
N THR A 45 -13.94 6.36 -1.56
CA THR A 45 -13.86 7.35 -2.64
C THR A 45 -12.54 7.25 -3.36
N ASN A 46 -12.60 6.99 -4.66
CA ASN A 46 -11.44 6.97 -5.52
C ASN A 46 -11.28 8.32 -6.24
N GLN A 47 -10.04 8.79 -6.37
CA GLN A 47 -9.71 9.97 -7.18
C GLN A 47 -9.20 9.58 -8.58
N ALA A 48 -9.15 8.29 -8.92
CA ALA A 48 -8.74 7.88 -10.27
C ALA A 48 -9.74 8.42 -11.30
N PRO A 49 -9.25 9.06 -12.37
CA PRO A 49 -10.11 9.46 -13.47
C PRO A 49 -10.87 8.27 -14.06
N ASN A 50 -12.09 8.49 -14.55
CA ASN A 50 -12.99 7.44 -15.07
C ASN A 50 -12.39 6.56 -16.19
N PHE A 51 -11.32 7.01 -16.85
CA PHE A 51 -10.62 6.25 -17.89
C PHE A 51 -9.58 5.27 -17.34
N VAL A 52 -9.23 5.36 -16.05
CA VAL A 52 -8.32 4.45 -15.38
C VAL A 52 -9.10 3.20 -14.97
N SER A 53 -9.02 2.15 -15.78
CA SER A 53 -9.70 0.88 -15.57
C SER A 53 -8.74 -0.30 -15.72
N GLY A 54 -9.13 -1.44 -15.17
CA GLY A 54 -8.35 -2.67 -15.26
C GLY A 54 -7.64 -3.04 -13.97
N HIS A 55 -6.60 -3.85 -14.12
CA HIS A 55 -5.81 -4.41 -13.04
C HIS A 55 -4.33 -4.43 -13.42
N GLY A 56 -3.46 -4.07 -12.49
CA GLY A 56 -2.02 -3.97 -12.73
C GLY A 56 -1.52 -2.53 -12.75
N CYS A 57 -0.29 -2.35 -13.23
CA CYS A 57 0.34 -1.03 -13.29
C CYS A 57 -0.26 -0.17 -14.40
N ILE A 58 -0.59 1.08 -14.07
CA ILE A 58 -1.08 2.09 -14.99
C ILE A 58 -0.14 3.28 -14.89
N ASP A 59 0.59 3.54 -15.97
CA ASP A 59 1.49 4.67 -16.12
C ASP A 59 1.13 5.40 -17.42
N ILE A 60 0.55 6.59 -17.28
CA ILE A 60 0.13 7.44 -18.40
C ILE A 60 0.85 8.77 -18.22
N GLU A 61 2.05 8.85 -18.80
CA GLU A 61 2.96 9.98 -18.65
C GLU A 61 2.32 11.28 -19.13
N GLU A 62 1.58 11.25 -20.24
CA GLU A 62 0.91 12.44 -20.82
C GLU A 62 -0.17 13.03 -19.91
N ARG A 63 -0.61 12.26 -18.91
CA ARG A 63 -1.63 12.67 -17.94
C ARG A 63 -1.10 12.73 -16.51
N CYS A 64 0.19 12.53 -16.30
CA CYS A 64 0.84 12.45 -14.99
C CYS A 64 0.16 11.44 -14.05
N ILE A 65 -0.37 10.34 -14.60
CA ILE A 65 -1.03 9.31 -13.80
C ILE A 65 -0.08 8.15 -13.65
N ASN A 66 0.24 7.83 -12.40
CA ASN A 66 0.94 6.61 -12.07
C ASN A 66 0.31 5.94 -10.85
N CYS A 67 -0.26 4.76 -11.07
CA CYS A 67 -0.85 3.97 -10.00
C CYS A 67 -0.87 2.48 -10.34
N TYR A 68 -0.93 1.65 -9.30
CA TYR A 68 -1.30 0.24 -9.44
C TYR A 68 -2.80 0.10 -9.18
N ALA A 69 -3.53 -0.57 -10.07
CA ALA A 69 -4.98 -0.77 -9.99
C ALA A 69 -5.33 -2.19 -9.56
N PHE A 70 -6.20 -2.31 -8.56
CA PHE A 70 -6.89 -3.53 -8.19
C PHE A 70 -8.28 -3.53 -8.81
N ALA A 71 -8.57 -4.52 -9.66
CA ALA A 71 -9.92 -4.74 -10.14
C ALA A 71 -10.82 -5.22 -8.99
N ALA A 72 -12.06 -4.73 -8.97
CA ALA A 72 -13.07 -5.16 -8.01
C ALA A 72 -13.27 -6.68 -8.06
N LYS A 73 -13.46 -7.29 -6.89
CA LYS A 73 -13.76 -8.72 -6.68
C LYS A 73 -12.70 -9.70 -7.18
N ARG A 74 -11.51 -9.21 -7.53
CA ARG A 74 -10.36 -10.05 -7.86
C ARG A 74 -9.60 -10.38 -6.57
N SER A 75 -9.38 -11.67 -6.32
CA SER A 75 -8.60 -12.15 -5.17
C SER A 75 -7.14 -11.75 -5.32
N ILE A 76 -6.65 -10.98 -4.36
CA ILE A 76 -5.28 -10.45 -4.29
C ILE A 76 -4.46 -11.03 -3.14
N CYS A 77 -5.13 -11.65 -2.16
CA CYS A 77 -4.49 -12.34 -1.04
C CYS A 77 -4.69 -13.85 -1.12
N ASP A 78 -3.83 -14.60 -0.42
CA ASP A 78 -3.82 -16.06 -0.38
C ASP A 78 -5.10 -16.65 0.23
N ASN A 79 -5.73 -15.93 1.15
CA ASN A 79 -6.99 -16.30 1.78
C ASN A 79 -8.24 -15.96 0.93
N GLY A 80 -8.04 -15.48 -0.30
CA GLY A 80 -9.13 -15.11 -1.19
C GLY A 80 -9.64 -13.68 -1.04
N PHE A 81 -9.06 -12.85 -0.15
CA PHE A 81 -9.49 -11.46 0.01
C PHE A 81 -9.43 -10.69 -1.32
N ALA A 82 -10.48 -9.91 -1.55
CA ALA A 82 -10.67 -9.05 -2.71
C ALA A 82 -11.35 -7.75 -2.28
N PHE A 83 -10.99 -6.63 -2.92
CA PHE A 83 -11.72 -5.38 -2.70
C PHE A 83 -13.08 -5.41 -3.42
N ASP A 84 -14.13 -4.91 -2.78
CA ASP A 84 -15.47 -4.82 -3.39
C ASP A 84 -15.54 -3.80 -4.54
N LEU A 85 -14.69 -2.79 -4.49
CA LEU A 85 -14.60 -1.69 -5.44
C LEU A 85 -13.21 -1.64 -6.07
N PRO A 86 -13.05 -1.00 -7.23
CA PRO A 86 -11.74 -0.71 -7.78
C PRO A 86 -10.92 0.13 -6.79
N THR A 87 -9.71 -0.34 -6.49
CA THR A 87 -8.82 0.26 -5.49
C THR A 87 -7.47 0.54 -6.13
N TYR A 88 -6.77 1.61 -5.70
CA TYR A 88 -5.57 2.06 -6.37
C TYR A 88 -4.48 2.38 -5.35
N ILE A 89 -3.23 2.08 -5.71
CA ILE A 89 -2.03 2.55 -5.01
C ILE A 89 -1.38 3.61 -5.89
N TYR A 90 -1.29 4.83 -5.37
CA TYR A 90 -0.56 5.91 -6.03
C TYR A 90 0.85 6.00 -5.48
N GLY A 91 1.86 6.03 -6.36
CA GLY A 91 3.26 6.18 -5.96
C GLY A 91 3.51 7.41 -5.07
N SER A 92 2.76 8.49 -5.31
CA SER A 92 2.81 9.73 -4.50
C SER A 92 2.26 9.58 -3.08
N GLN A 93 1.42 8.57 -2.83
CA GLN A 93 0.79 8.28 -1.53
C GLN A 93 1.52 7.16 -0.77
N VAL A 94 2.61 6.63 -1.31
CA VAL A 94 3.47 5.67 -0.61
C VAL A 94 4.39 6.44 0.35
N GLU A 95 4.42 6.01 1.60
CA GLU A 95 5.19 6.66 2.65
C GLU A 95 5.88 5.65 3.57
N ASP A 96 6.91 6.11 4.28
CA ASP A 96 7.60 5.33 5.28
C ASP A 96 7.24 5.77 6.70
N TYR A 97 6.85 4.83 7.57
CA TYR A 97 6.52 5.07 8.98
C TYR A 97 7.56 4.42 9.88
N GLU A 98 7.71 4.96 11.08
CA GLU A 98 8.48 4.31 12.12
C GLU A 98 7.63 3.23 12.78
N ILE A 99 8.18 2.02 12.89
CA ILE A 99 7.44 0.84 13.35
C ILE A 99 7.04 1.00 14.82
N SER A 100 7.96 1.43 15.68
CA SER A 100 7.69 1.71 17.09
C SER A 100 6.50 2.64 17.29
N ILE A 101 6.41 3.73 16.52
CA ILE A 101 5.28 4.67 16.61
C ILE A 101 3.95 4.00 16.24
N LEU A 102 3.95 3.20 15.17
CA LEU A 102 2.74 2.48 14.77
C LEU A 102 2.32 1.43 15.79
N GLU A 103 3.26 0.67 16.34
CA GLU A 103 3.00 -0.34 17.38
C GLU A 103 2.55 0.31 18.69
N ASP A 104 3.07 1.49 19.03
CA ASP A 104 2.62 2.25 20.19
C ASP A 104 1.21 2.81 20.01
N THR A 105 0.86 3.22 18.79
CA THR A 105 -0.44 3.82 18.47
C THR A 105 -1.53 2.76 18.31
N TYR A 106 -1.22 1.63 17.65
CA TYR A 106 -2.16 0.56 17.34
C TYR A 106 -1.67 -0.73 17.97
N ARG A 107 -2.21 -1.07 19.14
CA ARG A 107 -1.69 -2.14 20.00
C ARG A 107 -2.50 -3.42 19.92
N ILE A 108 -3.81 -3.30 19.74
CA ILE A 108 -4.75 -4.41 19.94
C ILE A 108 -5.44 -4.73 18.62
N GLU A 109 -5.15 -5.91 18.07
CA GLU A 109 -5.89 -6.46 16.92
C GLU A 109 -7.36 -6.71 17.31
N GLY A 110 -8.28 -6.36 16.41
CA GLY A 110 -9.73 -6.37 16.64
C GLY A 110 -10.27 -5.13 17.34
N ILE A 111 -9.41 -4.20 17.79
CA ILE A 111 -9.82 -2.89 18.35
C ILE A 111 -9.19 -1.73 17.59
N ASP A 112 -7.90 -1.81 17.26
CA ASP A 112 -7.17 -0.74 16.57
C ASP A 112 -7.00 -1.04 15.08
N TYR A 113 -6.82 -2.32 14.77
CA TYR A 113 -6.58 -2.83 13.42
C TYR A 113 -7.03 -4.27 13.25
N GLU A 114 -7.05 -4.75 12.02
CA GLU A 114 -7.28 -6.14 11.64
C GLU A 114 -6.36 -6.51 10.48
N ILE A 115 -5.79 -7.72 10.51
CA ILE A 115 -4.99 -8.26 9.40
C ILE A 115 -5.92 -8.98 8.42
N TYR A 116 -6.01 -8.45 7.20
CA TYR A 116 -6.91 -8.96 6.17
C TYR A 116 -6.29 -10.09 5.34
N GLY A 117 -4.97 -10.22 5.34
CA GLY A 117 -4.28 -11.35 4.71
C GLY A 117 -2.91 -11.00 4.16
N THR A 118 -2.28 -12.02 3.57
CA THR A 118 -1.01 -11.92 2.86
C THR A 118 -1.28 -11.84 1.37
N MET A 119 -0.70 -10.83 0.71
CA MET A 119 -0.79 -10.64 -0.73
C MET A 119 -0.03 -11.72 -1.50
N LYS A 120 -0.61 -12.17 -2.61
CA LYS A 120 0.03 -13.14 -3.51
C LYS A 120 1.35 -12.61 -4.05
N ASP A 121 2.29 -13.50 -4.29
CA ASP A 121 3.65 -13.14 -4.70
C ASP A 121 3.71 -12.40 -6.04
N ASP A 122 2.97 -12.88 -7.04
CA ASP A 122 2.90 -12.28 -8.36
C ASP A 122 2.29 -10.87 -8.33
N GLU A 123 1.19 -10.73 -7.59
CA GLU A 123 0.52 -9.45 -7.33
C GLU A 123 1.49 -8.46 -6.64
N PHE A 124 2.16 -8.92 -5.59
CA PHE A 124 3.09 -8.09 -4.82
C PHE A 124 4.29 -7.65 -5.65
N CYS A 125 4.91 -8.56 -6.41
CA CYS A 125 5.99 -8.22 -7.33
C CYS A 125 5.57 -7.16 -8.34
N ALA A 126 4.39 -7.30 -8.95
CA ALA A 126 3.86 -6.33 -9.90
C ALA A 126 3.64 -4.94 -9.27
N ILE A 127 3.21 -4.88 -8.00
CA ILE A 127 3.07 -3.61 -7.26
C ILE A 127 4.43 -2.98 -7.02
N ILE A 128 5.40 -3.73 -6.50
CA ILE A 128 6.73 -3.20 -6.20
C ILE A 128 7.38 -2.63 -7.46
N ASP A 129 7.29 -3.36 -8.57
CA ASP A 129 7.86 -2.91 -9.84
C ASP A 129 7.14 -1.65 -10.36
N CYS A 130 5.81 -1.57 -10.24
CA CYS A 130 5.05 -0.38 -10.59
C CYS A 130 5.48 0.86 -9.77
N ILE A 131 5.59 0.70 -8.45
CA ILE A 131 5.93 1.79 -7.53
C ILE A 131 7.40 2.23 -7.67
N GLN A 132 8.32 1.30 -7.95
CA GLN A 132 9.72 1.60 -8.19
C GLN A 132 9.93 2.38 -9.48
N ASN A 133 9.19 2.05 -10.54
CA ASN A 133 9.32 2.71 -11.84
C ASN A 133 8.58 4.05 -11.91
N SER A 134 7.51 4.23 -11.13
CA SER A 134 6.73 5.47 -11.03
C SER A 134 7.54 6.75 -10.86
N SER A 135 7.37 7.73 -11.76
CA SER A 135 7.96 9.07 -11.59
C SER A 135 7.41 9.83 -10.36
N ALA A 136 6.19 9.49 -9.92
CA ALA A 136 5.51 10.11 -8.79
C ALA A 136 6.00 9.60 -7.42
N THR A 137 6.67 8.44 -7.36
CA THR A 137 7.19 7.89 -6.10
C THR A 137 8.43 8.63 -5.63
N LYS A 138 8.41 9.06 -4.35
CA LYS A 138 9.54 9.73 -3.69
C LYS A 138 10.83 8.90 -3.83
N ARG A 139 11.94 9.54 -4.22
CA ARG A 139 13.25 8.87 -4.42
C ARG A 139 13.72 8.06 -3.19
N LYS A 140 13.44 8.56 -1.98
CA LYS A 140 13.72 7.84 -0.72
C LYS A 140 13.02 6.49 -0.66
N ILE A 141 11.73 6.45 -0.98
CA ILE A 141 10.90 5.23 -0.99
C ILE A 141 11.44 4.23 -2.01
N LYS A 142 11.76 4.67 -3.23
CA LYS A 142 12.36 3.80 -4.25
C LYS A 142 13.64 3.12 -3.75
N LYS A 143 14.54 3.89 -3.13
CA LYS A 143 15.78 3.36 -2.54
C LYS A 143 15.50 2.34 -1.44
N MET A 144 14.52 2.62 -0.57
CA MET A 144 14.15 1.67 0.49
C MET A 144 13.64 0.35 -0.11
N LEU A 145 12.74 0.41 -1.10
CA LEU A 145 12.25 -0.82 -1.75
C LEU A 145 13.35 -1.60 -2.50
N MET A 146 14.37 -0.91 -3.02
CA MET A 146 15.53 -1.56 -3.67
C MET A 146 16.44 -2.26 -2.65
N SER A 147 16.69 -1.61 -1.52
CA SER A 147 17.53 -2.19 -0.45
C SER A 147 16.86 -3.37 0.24
N SER A 148 15.52 -3.40 0.34
CA SER A 148 14.79 -4.58 0.83
C SER A 148 14.89 -5.80 -0.10
N LYS A 149 15.06 -5.61 -1.43
CA LYS A 149 15.28 -6.72 -2.39
C LYS A 149 16.67 -7.37 -2.27
N ASN A 150 17.66 -6.65 -1.71
CA ASN A 150 19.06 -7.11 -1.64
C ASN A 150 19.43 -7.78 -0.31
N GLY A 151 18.49 -7.93 0.63
CA GLY A 151 18.69 -8.59 1.92
C GLY A 151 18.41 -10.10 1.92
N GLU A 152 17.99 -10.65 0.78
CA GLU A 152 17.79 -12.08 0.55
C GLU A 152 18.82 -12.58 -0.47
N ALA A 153 20.10 -12.55 -0.08
CA ALA A 153 21.21 -13.19 -0.79
C ALA A 153 22.11 -13.93 0.20
#